data_AF-A0A7C6YYX6-F1
#
_entry.id   AF-A0A7C6YYX6-F1
#
_cell.length_a   1.000
_cell.length_b   1.000
_cell.length_c   1.000
_cell.angle_alpha   90.00
_cell.angle_beta   90.00
_cell.angle_gamma   90.00
#
_symmetry.space_group_name_H-M   'P 1'
#
loop_
_entity.id
_entity.type
_entity.pdbx_description
1 polymer ?
#
loop_
_entity_poly.entity_id
_entity_poly.type
_entity_poly.pdbx_seq_one_letter_code
_entity_poly.pdbx_strand_id
1 'polypeptide(L)' 'MLIQIDRTNPEYSEAKRLLEFLSYFLPIAEIHEIPNNSILREFIGGSCF' A
#
# COMPACT_ATOMS: atom_id res chain seq x y z
N MET A 1 2.60 10.59 -7.73
CA MET A 1 1.79 9.70 -6.86
C MET A 1 0.57 9.22 -7.62
N LEU A 2 0.05 8.00 -7.36
CA LEU A 2 -1.10 7.42 -8.09
C LEU A 2 -2.32 8.36 -8.16
N ILE A 3 -2.59 9.11 -7.09
CA ILE A 3 -3.69 10.07 -7.00
C ILE A 3 -3.59 11.28 -7.94
N GLN A 4 -2.42 11.52 -8.55
CA GLN A 4 -2.18 12.66 -9.44
C GLN A 4 -2.45 12.32 -10.91
N ILE A 5 -2.69 11.05 -11.24
CA ILE A 5 -2.97 10.62 -12.62
C ILE A 5 -4.43 10.89 -12.93
N ASP A 6 -4.69 11.71 -13.95
CA ASP A 6 -6.04 12.12 -14.33
C ASP A 6 -6.51 11.43 -15.62
N ARG A 7 -7.74 11.73 -16.06
CA ARG A 7 -8.39 11.06 -17.20
C ARG A 7 -7.72 11.33 -18.55
N THR A 8 -6.82 12.32 -18.63
CA THR A 8 -6.07 12.64 -19.85
C THR A 8 -4.86 11.71 -20.04
N ASN A 9 -4.42 11.06 -18.96
CA ASN A 9 -3.33 10.12 -18.97
C ASN A 9 -3.76 8.74 -19.53
N PRO A 10 -2.96 8.10 -20.41
CA PRO A 10 -3.26 6.75 -20.90
C PRO A 10 -3.29 5.70 -19.77
N GLU A 11 -2.58 5.93 -18.68
CA GLU A 11 -2.48 5.06 -17.51
C GLU A 11 -3.61 5.25 -16.48
N TYR A 12 -4.57 6.15 -16.72
CA TYR A 12 -5.67 6.45 -15.79
C TYR A 12 -6.45 5.21 -15.33
N SER A 13 -6.73 4.29 -16.25
CA SER A 13 -7.47 3.06 -15.95
C SER A 13 -6.74 2.22 -14.89
N GLU A 14 -5.42 2.06 -15.05
CA GLU A 14 -4.61 1.30 -14.10
C GLU A 14 -4.43 2.04 -12.78
N ALA A 15 -4.25 3.36 -12.82
CA ALA A 15 -4.17 4.17 -11.62
C ALA A 15 -5.45 4.06 -10.78
N LYS A 16 -6.63 4.16 -11.41
CA LYS A 16 -7.93 3.98 -10.75
C LYS A 16 -8.08 2.60 -10.14
N ARG A 17 -7.74 1.54 -10.89
CA ARG A 17 -7.79 0.15 -10.41
C ARG A 17 -6.90 -0.08 -9.19
N LEU A 18 -5.68 0.47 -9.18
CA LEU A 18 -4.77 0.37 -8.05
C LEU A 18 -5.26 1.15 -6.82
N LEU A 19 -5.81 2.35 -7.02
CA LEU A 19 -6.38 3.14 -5.93
C LEU A 19 -7.59 2.43 -5.30
N GLU A 20 -8.47 1.87 -6.12
CA GLU A 20 -9.60 1.05 -5.64
C GLU A 20 -9.09 -0.19 -4.89
N PHE A 21 -8.09 -0.89 -5.42
CA PHE A 21 -7.47 -2.03 -4.75
C PHE A 21 -6.91 -1.66 -3.37
N LEU A 22 -6.19 -0.53 -3.27
CA LEU A 22 -5.63 -0.04 -2.01
C LEU A 22 -6.72 0.39 -1.01
N SER A 23 -7.90 0.79 -1.48
CA SER A 23 -9.01 1.18 -0.61
C SER A 23 -9.64 0.01 0.17
N TYR A 24 -9.36 -1.24 -0.23
CA TYR A 24 -9.85 -2.42 0.49
C TYR A 24 -9.05 -2.77 1.74
N PHE A 25 -7.88 -2.16 1.94
CA PHE A 25 -7.05 -2.42 3.11
C PHE A 25 -7.49 -1.54 4.29
N LEU A 26 -7.74 -2.19 5.43
CA LEU A 26 -7.95 -1.48 6.69
C LEU A 26 -6.59 -1.02 7.25
N PRO A 27 -6.54 0.17 7.88
CA PRO A 27 -5.34 0.60 8.56
C PRO A 27 -5.04 -0.32 9.75
N ILE A 28 -3.78 -0.73 9.88
CA ILE A 28 -3.30 -1.47 11.04
C ILE A 28 -2.99 -0.44 12.14
N ALA A 29 -3.64 -0.58 13.30
CA ALA A 29 -3.45 0.35 14.42
C ALA A 29 -2.13 0.06 15.18
N GLU A 30 -1.77 -1.21 15.32
CA GLU A 30 -0.66 -1.67 16.17
C GLU A 30 0.38 -2.42 15.33
N ILE A 31 1.50 -1.77 15.02
CA ILE A 31 2.60 -2.37 14.22
C ILE A 31 3.14 -3.65 14.88
N HIS A 32 3.04 -3.73 16.21
CA HIS A 32 3.51 -4.85 17.01
C HIS A 32 2.73 -6.16 16.74
N GLU A 33 1.52 -6.08 16.19
CA GLU A 33 0.71 -7.26 15.80
C GLU A 33 1.21 -7.93 14.52
N ILE A 34 2.03 -7.24 13.72
CA ILE A 34 2.59 -7.81 12.49
C ILE A 34 3.65 -8.85 12.89
N PRO A 35 3.60 -10.11 12.44
CA PRO A 35 4.61 -11.11 12.82
C PRO A 35 6.05 -10.66 12.52
N ASN A 36 7.02 -11.01 13.37
CA ASN A 36 8.43 -10.60 13.19
C ASN A 36 9.07 -11.12 11.90
N ASN A 37 8.59 -12.26 11.39
CA ASN A 37 9.03 -12.86 10.13
C ASN A 37 8.20 -12.39 8.92
N SER A 38 7.30 -11.42 9.10
CA SER A 38 6.52 -10.85 8.01
C SER A 38 7.38 -9.95 7.15
N ILE A 39 7.27 -10.12 5.83
CA ILE A 39 7.90 -9.23 4.85
C ILE A 39 7.51 -7.76 5.03
N LEU A 40 6.31 -7.48 5.59
CA LEU A 40 5.86 -6.12 5.85
C LEU A 40 6.78 -5.37 6.82
N ARG A 41 7.45 -6.08 7.74
CA ARG A 41 8.39 -5.47 8.70
C ARG A 41 9.64 -4.88 8.05
N GLU A 42 10.02 -5.34 6.85
CA GLU A 42 11.09 -4.75 6.05
C GLU A 42 10.73 -3.34 5.56
N PHE A 43 9.45 -3.08 5.30
CA PHE A 43 8.99 -1.83 4.69
C PHE A 43 8.56 -0.77 5.70
N ILE A 44 8.22 -1.17 6.94
CA ILE A 44 7.73 -0.26 8.00
C ILE A 44 8.75 -0.02 9.12
N GLY A 45 9.91 -0.68 9.07
CA GLY A 45 10.94 -0.63 10.11
C GLY A 45 10.59 -1.55 11.29
N GLY A 46 11.54 -2.36 11.72
CA GLY A 46 11.33 -3.38 12.76
C GLY A 46 11.48 -4.82 12.27
N SER A 47 12.12 -5.02 11.12
CA SER A 47 12.72 -6.31 10.77
C SER A 47 13.84 -6.67 11.75
N CYS A 48 14.09 -7.97 11.90
CA CYS A 48 15.20 -8.52 12.70
C CYS A 48 16.47 -8.74 11.86
N PHE A 49 16.50 -8.28 10.60
CA PHE A 49 17.67 -8.25 9.73
C PHE A 49 18.32 -6.87 9.67
#